data_AF-G4CLM4-F1
#
_entry.id   AF-G4CLM4-F1
#
_cell.length_a   1.000
_cell.length_b   1.000
_cell.length_c   1.000
_cell.angle_alpha   90.00
_cell.angle_beta   90.00
_cell.angle_gamma   90.00
#
_symmetry.space_group_name_H-M   'P 1'
#
loop_
_entity.id
_entity.type
_entity.pdbx_description
1 polymer ?
#
loop_
_entity_poly.entity_id
_entity_poly.type
_entity_poly.pdbx_seq_one_letter_code
_entity_poly.pdbx_strand_id
1 'polypeptide(L)'
;MVYADKGYASQDNRQCLQDRALKDGMMEKAYRGHPLSAAQKMLNGCLARVRYVVEPSFGTLHRKFRYARASYFGLQKVAAQSHLKAMCLNLLKAANRIRVSVAA
;
A
#
# COMPACT_ATOMS: atom_id res chain seq x y z
N MET A 1 -0.98 -10.69 10.82
CA MET A 1 -2.08 -10.37 9.88
C MET A 1 -1.47 -9.68 8.69
N VAL A 2 -1.79 -10.08 7.47
CA VAL A 2 -1.22 -9.52 6.25
C VAL A 2 -2.27 -8.65 5.56
N TYR A 3 -2.01 -7.35 5.47
CA TYR A 3 -2.89 -6.41 4.77
C TYR A 3 -2.53 -6.30 3.30
N ALA A 4 -3.49 -6.51 2.40
CA ALA A 4 -3.28 -6.34 0.95
C ALA A 4 -4.53 -5.78 0.25
N ASP A 5 -4.34 -5.18 -0.93
CA ASP A 5 -5.45 -4.82 -1.81
C ASP A 5 -6.10 -6.04 -2.47
N LYS A 6 -7.21 -5.74 -3.15
CA LYS A 6 -7.98 -6.66 -3.99
C LYS A 6 -7.18 -7.24 -5.16
N GLY A 7 -6.03 -6.65 -5.54
CA GLY A 7 -5.14 -7.18 -6.56
C GLY A 7 -4.47 -8.48 -6.13
N TYR A 8 -4.29 -8.68 -4.83
CA TYR A 8 -3.74 -9.91 -4.25
C TYR A 8 -4.81 -10.95 -3.87
N ALA A 9 -6.09 -10.66 -4.11
CA ALA A 9 -7.18 -11.57 -3.79
C ALA A 9 -7.17 -12.78 -4.74
N SER A 10 -6.43 -13.81 -4.37
CA SER A 10 -6.45 -15.13 -4.99
C SER A 10 -6.56 -16.21 -3.92
N GLN A 11 -7.11 -17.37 -4.31
CA GLN A 11 -7.20 -18.51 -3.42
C GLN A 11 -5.82 -19.02 -3.01
N ASP A 12 -4.87 -19.09 -3.96
CA ASP A 12 -3.49 -19.50 -3.70
C ASP A 12 -2.80 -18.62 -2.66
N ASN A 13 -3.00 -17.30 -2.73
CA ASN A 13 -2.43 -16.38 -1.75
C ASN A 13 -3.06 -16.60 -0.37
N ARG A 14 -4.36 -16.87 -0.28
CA ARG A 14 -5.04 -17.17 0.99
C ARG A 14 -4.60 -18.49 1.58
N GLN A 15 -4.44 -19.52 0.75
CA GLN A 15 -3.91 -20.81 1.18
C GLN A 15 -2.49 -20.64 1.73
N CYS A 16 -1.62 -19.91 1.02
CA CYS A 16 -0.27 -19.61 1.48
C CYS A 16 -0.24 -18.88 2.83
N LEU A 17 -1.22 -18.00 3.11
CA LEU A 17 -1.34 -17.37 4.43
C LEU A 17 -1.78 -18.37 5.50
N GLN A 18 -2.73 -19.25 5.19
CA GLN A 18 -3.20 -20.29 6.12
C GLN A 18 -2.09 -21.28 6.46
N ASP A 19 -1.35 -21.76 5.46
CA ASP A 19 -0.22 -22.70 5.62
C ASP A 19 0.87 -22.12 6.53
N ARG A 20 1.01 -20.78 6.53
CA ARG A 20 1.96 -20.04 7.37
C ARG A 20 1.37 -19.58 8.70
N ALA A 21 0.14 -19.98 9.03
CA ALA A 21 -0.63 -19.55 10.20
C ALA A 21 -0.75 -18.00 10.32
N LEU A 22 -0.80 -17.30 9.19
CA LEU A 22 -0.94 -15.85 9.12
C LEU A 22 -2.42 -15.46 8.92
N LYS A 23 -2.88 -14.49 9.73
CA LYS A 23 -4.24 -13.93 9.57
C LYS A 23 -4.39 -13.20 8.23
N ASP A 24 -5.46 -13.51 7.51
CA ASP A 24 -5.85 -12.85 6.27
C ASP A 24 -6.42 -11.45 6.52
N GLY A 25 -5.82 -10.45 5.88
CA GLY A 25 -6.28 -9.05 5.84
C GLY A 25 -6.35 -8.52 4.41
N MET A 26 -6.45 -9.41 3.42
CA MET A 26 -6.57 -9.05 2.01
C MET A 26 -8.00 -8.64 1.68
N MET A 27 -8.15 -7.56 0.93
CA MET A 27 -9.47 -7.09 0.53
C MET A 27 -10.12 -8.04 -0.49
N GLU A 28 -11.42 -8.25 -0.36
CA GLU A 28 -12.21 -9.08 -1.27
C GLU A 28 -12.43 -8.42 -2.62
N LYS A 29 -12.36 -9.21 -3.71
CA LYS A 29 -12.53 -8.77 -5.09
C LYS A 29 -13.84 -9.34 -5.66
N ALA A 30 -14.70 -8.48 -6.20
CA ALA A 30 -15.85 -8.93 -6.97
C ALA A 30 -15.39 -9.53 -8.31
N TYR A 31 -16.12 -10.53 -8.80
CA TYR A 31 -15.90 -11.13 -10.10
C TYR A 31 -17.20 -11.16 -10.90
N ARG A 32 -17.11 -11.46 -12.21
CA ARG A 32 -18.26 -11.41 -13.12
C ARG A 32 -19.34 -12.37 -12.63
N GLY A 33 -20.55 -11.86 -12.41
CA GLY A 33 -21.68 -12.64 -11.89
C GLY A 33 -21.71 -12.83 -10.37
N HIS A 34 -20.68 -12.37 -9.66
CA HIS A 34 -20.55 -12.57 -8.21
C HIS A 34 -20.18 -11.28 -7.50
N PRO A 35 -21.18 -10.46 -7.13
CA PRO A 35 -20.97 -9.23 -6.39
C PRO A 35 -20.51 -9.54 -4.95
N LEU A 36 -19.83 -8.57 -4.33
CA LEU A 36 -19.47 -8.66 -2.91
C LEU A 36 -20.73 -8.66 -2.03
N SER A 37 -20.76 -9.57 -1.06
CA SER A 37 -21.76 -9.55 0.01
C SER A 37 -21.64 -8.30 0.89
N ALA A 38 -22.69 -7.97 1.63
CA ALA A 38 -22.68 -6.84 2.57
C ALA A 38 -21.55 -6.95 3.61
N ALA A 39 -21.31 -8.15 4.14
CA ALA A 39 -20.23 -8.41 5.09
C ALA A 39 -18.85 -8.17 4.46
N GLN A 40 -18.62 -8.65 3.23
CA GLN A 40 -17.35 -8.40 2.52
C GLN A 40 -17.14 -6.92 2.21
N LYS A 41 -18.19 -6.17 1.88
CA LYS A 41 -18.12 -4.72 1.69
C LYS A 41 -17.74 -4.00 2.99
N MET A 42 -18.35 -4.39 4.11
CA MET A 42 -18.05 -3.82 5.43
C MET A 42 -16.60 -4.10 5.83
N LEU A 43 -16.13 -5.34 5.70
CA LEU A 43 -14.75 -5.72 5.98
C LEU A 43 -13.75 -4.95 5.09
N ASN A 44 -14.04 -4.86 3.79
CA ASN A 44 -13.25 -4.05 2.87
C ASN A 44 -13.20 -2.57 3.31
N GLY A 45 -14.30 -2.01 3.81
CA GLY A 45 -14.34 -0.65 4.37
C GLY A 45 -13.40 -0.48 5.57
N CYS A 46 -13.43 -1.42 6.52
CA CYS A 46 -12.52 -1.42 7.66
C CYS A 46 -11.05 -1.52 7.22
N LEU A 47 -10.73 -2.43 6.29
CA LEU A 47 -9.38 -2.62 5.76
C LEU A 47 -8.89 -1.40 4.95
N ALA A 48 -9.78 -0.74 4.20
CA ALA A 48 -9.46 0.46 3.46
C ALA A 48 -9.00 1.60 4.40
N ARG A 49 -9.63 1.75 5.57
CA ARG A 49 -9.22 2.75 6.57
C ARG A 49 -7.79 2.54 7.09
N VAL A 50 -7.38 1.27 7.26
CA VAL A 50 -5.99 0.93 7.64
C VAL A 50 -5.01 1.33 6.53
N ARG A 51 -5.39 1.09 5.27
CA ARG A 51 -4.53 1.36 4.11
C ARG A 51 -4.48 2.84 3.72
N TYR A 52 -5.53 3.60 4.01
CA TYR A 52 -5.62 5.03 3.71
C TYR A 52 -4.39 5.82 4.18
N VAL A 53 -3.80 5.44 5.32
CA VAL A 53 -2.60 6.11 5.88
C VAL A 53 -1.39 6.07 4.94
N VAL A 54 -1.26 5.02 4.12
CA VAL A 54 -0.11 4.88 3.20
C VAL A 54 -0.36 5.54 1.84
N GLU A 55 -1.60 5.77 1.44
CA GLU A 55 -1.96 6.29 0.10
C GLU A 55 -1.33 7.66 -0.22
N PRO A 56 -1.30 8.67 0.68
CA PRO A 56 -0.63 9.94 0.42
C PRO A 56 0.88 9.81 0.17
N SER A 57 1.51 8.79 0.78
CA SER A 57 2.94 8.50 0.60
C SER A 57 3.22 8.07 -0.84
N PHE A 58 2.42 7.13 -1.36
CA PHE A 58 2.50 6.68 -2.75
C PHE A 58 2.16 7.80 -3.73
N GLY A 59 1.14 8.61 -3.44
CA GLY A 59 0.81 9.79 -4.25
C GLY A 59 1.97 10.78 -4.34
N THR A 60 2.68 10.98 -3.24
CA THR A 60 3.89 11.84 -3.19
C THR A 60 5.04 11.24 -3.98
N LEU A 61 5.29 9.93 -3.85
CA LEU A 61 6.29 9.20 -4.64
C LEU A 61 6.02 9.34 -6.14
N HIS A 62 4.77 9.15 -6.57
CA HIS A 62 4.39 9.26 -7.98
C HIS A 62 4.54 10.70 -8.49
N ARG A 63 4.03 11.71 -7.77
CA ARG A 63 3.97 13.10 -8.24
C ARG A 63 5.27 13.87 -8.05
N LYS A 64 5.81 13.91 -6.81
CA LYS A 64 7.01 14.71 -6.49
C LYS A 64 8.29 14.00 -6.89
N PHE A 65 8.36 12.69 -6.66
CA PHE A 65 9.57 11.92 -6.98
C PHE A 65 9.51 11.22 -8.34
N ARG A 66 8.46 11.45 -9.15
CA ARG A 66 8.27 10.83 -10.48
C ARG A 66 8.46 9.31 -10.48
N TYR A 67 8.03 8.65 -9.39
CA TYR A 67 8.23 7.22 -9.17
C TYR A 67 6.96 6.43 -9.45
N ALA A 68 6.48 6.49 -10.70
CA ALA A 68 5.33 5.72 -11.15
C ALA A 68 5.72 4.45 -11.93
N ARG A 69 6.95 4.42 -12.46
CA ARG A 69 7.49 3.32 -13.27
C ARG A 69 8.96 3.08 -12.92
N ALA A 70 9.40 1.83 -13.07
CA ALA A 70 10.81 1.48 -12.95
C ALA A 70 11.64 2.27 -13.97
N SER A 71 12.69 2.96 -13.50
CA SER A 71 13.58 3.74 -14.38
C SER A 71 14.80 2.95 -14.86
N TYR A 72 15.07 1.81 -14.23
CA TYR A 72 16.26 1.01 -14.48
C TYR A 72 15.88 -0.43 -14.81
N PHE A 73 16.76 -1.10 -15.56
CA PHE A 73 16.69 -2.55 -15.76
C PHE A 73 17.35 -3.30 -14.61
N GLY A 74 16.74 -4.41 -14.22
CA GLY A 74 17.22 -5.29 -13.16
C GLY A 74 16.68 -4.90 -11.77
N LEU A 75 16.31 -5.93 -11.00
CA LEU A 75 15.68 -5.77 -9.68
C LEU A 75 16.56 -5.02 -8.69
N GLN A 76 17.88 -5.24 -8.72
CA GLN A 76 18.81 -4.60 -7.78
C GLN A 76 18.81 -3.07 -7.91
N LYS A 77 18.87 -2.55 -9.15
CA LYS A 77 18.87 -1.10 -9.40
C LYS A 77 17.52 -0.47 -9.06
N VAL A 78 16.42 -1.16 -9.40
CA VAL A 78 15.06 -0.71 -9.07
C VAL A 78 14.84 -0.70 -7.55
N ALA A 79 15.30 -1.73 -6.83
CA ALA A 79 15.21 -1.80 -5.38
C ALA A 79 16.00 -0.67 -4.72
N ALA A 80 17.25 -0.46 -5.14
CA ALA A 80 18.08 0.66 -4.65
C ALA A 80 17.40 2.01 -4.89
N GLN A 81 16.86 2.24 -6.10
CA GLN A 81 16.09 3.46 -6.40
C GLN A 81 14.86 3.61 -5.48
N SER A 82 14.12 2.53 -5.25
CA SER A 82 12.93 2.55 -4.40
C SER A 82 13.28 2.94 -2.97
N HIS A 83 14.35 2.38 -2.41
CA HIS A 83 14.79 2.67 -1.04
C HIS A 83 15.25 4.13 -0.91
N LEU A 84 16.05 4.62 -1.86
CA LEU A 84 16.50 6.01 -1.85
C LEU A 84 15.31 6.99 -1.92
N LYS A 85 14.32 6.72 -2.78
CA LYS A 85 13.12 7.57 -2.86
C LYS A 85 12.26 7.50 -1.60
N ALA A 86 12.18 6.34 -0.95
CA ALA A 86 11.51 6.21 0.35
C ALA A 86 12.22 7.02 1.44
N MET A 87 13.55 7.04 1.47
CA MET A 87 14.33 7.91 2.36
C MET A 87 14.03 9.39 2.10
N CYS A 88 14.05 9.82 0.83
CA CYS A 88 13.70 11.20 0.47
C CYS A 88 12.27 11.58 0.88
N LEU A 89 11.30 10.66 0.75
CA LEU A 89 9.95 10.88 1.24
C LEU A 89 9.92 11.11 2.75
N ASN A 90 10.66 10.32 3.53
CA ASN A 90 10.75 10.50 4.97
C ASN A 90 11.35 11.85 5.34
N LEU A 91 12.41 12.28 4.66
CA LEU A 91 13.02 13.60 4.83
C LEU A 91 12.02 14.73 4.52
N LEU A 92 11.27 14.63 3.42
CA LEU A 92 10.24 15.60 3.06
C LEU A 92 9.14 15.68 4.14
N LYS A 93 8.69 14.53 4.65
CA LYS A 93 7.70 14.49 5.73
C LYS A 93 8.23 15.11 7.02
N ALA A 94 9.49 14.86 7.37
CA ALA A 94 10.14 15.44 8.54
C ALA A 94 10.26 16.97 8.40
N ALA A 95 10.74 17.46 7.26
CA ALA A 95 10.85 18.89 6.97
C ALA A 95 9.50 19.62 7.08
N ASN A 96 8.42 18.99 6.61
CA ASN A 96 7.07 19.56 6.72
C ASN A 96 6.56 19.61 8.16
N ARG A 97 7.02 18.75 9.07
CA ARG A 97 6.67 18.82 10.50
C ARG A 97 7.41 19.94 11.22
N ILE A 98 8.67 20.16 10.86
CA ILE A 98 9.52 21.21 11.46
C ILE A 98 8.98 22.61 11.12
N ARG A 99 8.43 22.80 9.91
CA ARG A 99 7.86 24.09 9.48
C ARG A 99 6.52 24.46 10.14
N VAL A 100 5.90 23.55 10.90
CA VAL A 100 4.59 23.79 11.55
C VAL A 100 4.74 24.42 12.95
N SER A 101 5.96 24.61 13.47
CA SER A 101 6.20 25.52 14.60
C SER A 101 6.52 26.93 14.12
N VAL A 102 5.56 27.58 13.44
CA VAL A 102 5.47 29.04 13.53
C VAL A 102 4.34 29.27 14.52
N ALA A 103 4.73 29.62 15.76
CA ALA A 103 3.81 30.04 16.81
C ALA A 103 2.98 31.23 16.33
N ALA A 104 1.77 31.33 16.88
CA ALA A 104 0.76 32.36 16.62
C ALA A 104 1.30 33.80 16.67
#